data_AF-A0A3D3GXH6-F1
#
_entry.id   AF-A0A3D3GXH6-F1
#
_cell.length_a   1.000
_cell.length_b   1.000
_cell.length_c   1.000
_cell.angle_alpha   90.00
_cell.angle_beta   90.00
_cell.angle_gamma   90.00
#
_symmetry.space_group_name_H-M   'P 1'
#
loop_
_entity.id
_entity.type
_entity.pdbx_description
1 polymer ?
#
loop_
_entity_poly.entity_id
_entity_poly.type
_entity_poly.pdbx_seq_one_letter_code
_entity_poly.pdbx_strand_id
1 'polypeptide(L)'
;MVAVVLSLGVAVSACQDPNASVQNAKDSTVKSTETAKKSVGVAVVDQAQLAIEISKKYIITDGHIDVPYRLESEFENVAEHTAHGDFDFPRAVAGGLDAPFMSIYIPASLEKTGGSKALADKLISMV
;
A
#
# COMPACT_ATOMS: atom_id res chain seq x y z
N MET A 1 19.57 -41.54 27.12
CA MET A 1 19.98 -40.12 27.04
C MET A 1 18.80 -39.32 26.52
N VAL A 2 18.53 -38.20 27.17
CA VAL A 2 17.28 -37.43 27.15
C VAL A 2 17.09 -36.72 25.80
N ALA A 3 15.93 -36.89 25.18
CA ALA A 3 15.46 -36.05 24.09
C ALA A 3 14.81 -34.80 24.68
N VAL A 4 15.44 -33.64 24.50
CA VAL A 4 14.87 -32.34 24.86
C VAL A 4 14.13 -31.82 23.64
N VAL A 5 12.80 -31.93 23.66
CA VAL A 5 11.92 -31.27 22.69
C VAL A 5 11.71 -29.84 23.20
N LEU A 6 12.39 -28.88 22.57
CA LEU A 6 12.21 -27.46 22.86
C LEU A 6 11.09 -26.91 21.98
N SER A 7 9.84 -26.99 22.45
CA SER A 7 8.70 -26.33 21.80
C SER A 7 8.69 -24.85 22.19
N LEU A 8 9.27 -23.98 21.36
CA LEU A 8 9.05 -22.54 21.43
C LEU A 8 7.65 -22.22 20.87
N GLY A 9 6.67 -22.13 21.76
CA GLY A 9 5.36 -21.56 21.43
C GLY A 9 5.43 -20.04 21.46
N VAL A 10 5.32 -19.38 20.30
CA VAL A 10 5.04 -17.95 20.21
C VAL A 10 3.53 -17.80 20.11
N ALA A 11 2.89 -17.28 21.16
CA ALA A 11 1.48 -16.90 21.12
C ALA A 11 1.38 -15.45 20.62
N VAL A 12 0.98 -15.27 19.35
CA VAL A 12 0.55 -13.97 18.85
C VAL A 12 -0.91 -13.80 19.23
N SER A 13 -1.19 -12.98 20.24
CA SER A 13 -2.56 -12.59 20.58
C SER A 13 -2.97 -11.41 19.70
N ALA A 14 -3.60 -11.70 18.55
CA ALA A 14 -4.33 -10.71 17.78
C ALA A 14 -5.72 -10.54 18.42
N CYS A 15 -5.98 -9.38 19.03
CA CYS A 15 -7.33 -8.99 19.41
C CYS A 15 -8.06 -8.56 18.13
N GLN A 16 -8.77 -9.49 17.51
CA GLN A 16 -9.74 -9.18 16.46
C GLN A 16 -11.09 -9.68 16.95
N ASP A 17 -11.97 -8.75 17.31
CA ASP A 17 -13.33 -9.07 17.72
C ASP A 17 -14.08 -9.70 16.53
N PRO A 18 -14.58 -10.95 16.65
CA PRO A 18 -15.20 -11.68 15.55
C PRO A 18 -16.60 -11.18 15.17
N ASN A 19 -17.08 -10.11 15.82
CA ASN A 19 -18.43 -9.58 15.64
C ASN A 19 -18.48 -8.21 14.94
N ALA A 20 -17.40 -7.75 14.33
CA ALA A 20 -17.43 -6.53 13.52
C ALA A 20 -18.12 -6.81 12.16
N SER A 21 -19.44 -6.97 12.18
CA SER A 21 -20.26 -6.98 10.97
C SER A 21 -20.39 -5.54 10.44
N VAL A 22 -19.72 -5.25 9.33
CA VAL A 22 -19.93 -4.02 8.55
C VAL A 22 -21.31 -4.13 7.88
N GLN A 23 -22.30 -3.41 8.41
CA GLN A 23 -23.56 -3.20 7.69
C GLN A 23 -23.46 -1.93 6.85
N ASN A 24 -23.56 -2.13 5.54
CA ASN A 24 -23.70 -1.08 4.53
C ASN A 24 -25.07 -0.41 4.69
N ALA A 25 -25.11 0.82 5.18
CA ALA A 25 -26.34 1.60 5.26
C ALA A 25 -26.53 2.44 3.99
N LYS A 26 -27.32 1.93 3.04
CA LYS A 26 -28.06 2.77 2.10
C LYS A 26 -29.51 2.84 2.56
N ASP A 27 -30.00 4.07 2.58
CA ASP A 27 -31.40 4.48 2.53
C ASP A 27 -32.27 4.14 3.75
N SER A 28 -32.71 5.17 4.47
CA SER A 28 -34.11 5.63 4.39
C SER A 28 -34.51 6.54 5.56
N THR A 29 -35.28 7.52 5.15
CA THR A 29 -36.00 8.57 5.87
C THR A 29 -36.83 8.05 7.05
N VAL A 30 -36.58 8.52 8.28
CA VAL A 30 -37.60 8.52 9.36
C VAL A 30 -37.52 9.80 10.17
N LYS A 31 -38.63 10.55 10.14
CA LYS A 31 -38.97 11.67 11.03
C LYS A 31 -39.66 11.10 12.27
N SER A 32 -39.22 11.45 13.48
CA SER A 32 -40.07 11.57 14.69
C SER A 32 -39.30 12.18 15.87
N THR A 33 -40.07 12.85 16.71
CA THR A 33 -39.75 13.92 17.67
C THR A 33 -39.23 13.46 19.04
N GLU A 34 -38.38 14.31 19.62
CA GLU A 34 -38.16 14.64 21.05
C GLU A 34 -37.85 13.56 22.12
N THR A 35 -36.60 13.56 22.63
CA THR A 35 -36.30 13.81 24.06
C THR A 35 -34.81 14.09 24.26
N ALA A 36 -34.50 15.16 25.01
CA ALA A 36 -33.14 15.64 25.25
C ALA A 36 -32.34 14.67 26.15
N LYS A 37 -31.45 13.88 25.55
CA LYS A 37 -30.29 13.29 26.20
C LYS A 37 -29.07 13.85 25.48
N LYS A 38 -28.32 14.76 26.13
CA LYS A 38 -27.05 15.26 25.60
C LYS A 38 -26.02 14.14 25.66
N SER A 39 -26.12 13.19 24.74
CA SER A 39 -25.04 12.27 24.43
C SER A 39 -23.91 13.11 23.86
N VAL A 40 -22.76 13.11 24.53
CA VAL A 40 -21.52 13.57 23.90
C VAL A 40 -21.31 12.62 22.72
N GLY A 41 -21.67 13.08 21.53
CA GLY A 41 -21.53 12.32 20.31
C GLY A 41 -20.04 12.10 20.07
N VAL A 42 -19.60 10.85 20.21
CA VAL A 42 -18.32 10.46 19.66
C VAL A 42 -18.45 10.66 18.15
N ALA A 43 -17.72 11.63 17.61
CA ALA A 43 -17.68 11.85 16.18
C ALA A 43 -17.19 10.54 15.53
N VAL A 44 -18.07 9.87 14.80
CA VAL A 44 -17.69 8.72 13.99
C VAL A 44 -16.88 9.28 12.84
N VAL A 45 -15.56 9.17 12.95
CA VAL A 45 -14.62 9.58 11.91
C VAL A 45 -14.66 8.54 10.81
N ASP A 46 -14.98 8.97 9.59
CA ASP A 46 -14.75 8.17 8.40
C ASP A 46 -13.24 8.06 8.16
N GLN A 47 -12.69 6.89 8.47
CA GLN A 47 -11.26 6.63 8.37
C GLN A 47 -10.77 6.71 6.93
N ALA A 48 -11.59 6.36 5.93
CA ALA A 48 -11.20 6.41 4.53
C ALA A 48 -11.04 7.87 4.07
N GLN A 49 -12.00 8.72 4.45
CA GLN A 49 -11.95 10.15 4.15
C GLN A 49 -10.77 10.84 4.85
N LEU A 50 -10.51 10.49 6.12
CA LEU A 50 -9.36 11.01 6.87
C LEU A 50 -8.03 10.56 6.23
N ALA A 51 -7.92 9.30 5.79
CA ALA A 51 -6.72 8.80 5.13
C ALA A 51 -6.42 9.55 3.82
N ILE A 52 -7.45 9.85 3.02
CA ILE A 52 -7.32 10.66 1.81
C ILE A 52 -6.86 12.08 2.16
N GLU A 53 -7.42 12.70 3.20
CA GLU A 53 -6.99 14.04 3.63
C GLU A 53 -5.51 14.04 4.04
N ILE A 54 -5.10 13.07 4.84
CA ILE A 54 -3.71 12.93 5.30
C ILE A 54 -2.77 12.68 4.11
N SER A 55 -3.15 11.82 3.16
CA SER A 55 -2.30 11.49 2.01
C SER A 55 -2.07 12.64 1.05
N LYS A 56 -2.96 13.64 1.04
CA LYS A 56 -2.79 14.88 0.27
C LYS A 56 -2.13 16.01 1.05
N LYS A 57 -2.07 15.89 2.38
CA LYS A 57 -1.56 16.95 3.27
C LYS A 57 -0.05 16.84 3.51
N TYR A 58 0.49 15.63 3.53
CA TYR A 58 1.88 15.35 3.85
C TYR A 58 2.58 14.65 2.71
N ILE A 59 3.90 14.83 2.65
CA ILE A 59 4.75 14.15 1.67
C ILE A 59 4.72 12.66 1.94
N ILE A 60 4.34 11.87 0.94
CA ILE A 60 4.49 10.42 0.96
C ILE A 60 5.68 10.03 0.09
N THR A 61 6.53 9.18 0.66
CA THR A 61 7.66 8.56 -0.01
C THR A 61 7.49 7.05 -0.02
N ASP A 62 7.79 6.43 -1.15
CA ASP A 62 7.92 4.97 -1.27
C ASP A 62 9.39 4.67 -1.58
N GLY A 63 10.03 3.85 -0.76
CA GLY A 63 11.45 3.53 -0.85
C GLY A 63 11.81 2.46 -1.88
N HIS A 64 10.84 1.79 -2.52
CA HIS A 64 11.12 0.65 -3.39
C HIS A 64 10.04 0.38 -4.45
N ILE A 65 10.17 1.01 -5.62
CA ILE A 65 9.27 0.80 -6.76
C ILE A 65 10.02 0.14 -7.92
N ASP A 66 9.62 -1.09 -8.28
CA ASP A 66 10.31 -1.94 -9.26
C ASP A 66 9.92 -1.64 -10.73
N VAL A 67 9.52 -0.41 -11.03
CA VAL A 67 9.09 0.00 -12.38
C VAL A 67 10.21 -0.12 -13.41
N PRO A 68 11.47 0.31 -13.17
CA PRO A 68 12.50 0.23 -14.20
C PRO A 68 12.73 -1.20 -14.71
N TYR A 69 12.80 -2.18 -13.80
CA TYR A 69 13.00 -3.58 -14.18
C TYR A 69 11.80 -4.16 -14.95
N ARG A 70 10.57 -3.81 -14.53
CA ARG A 70 9.35 -4.18 -15.26
C ARG A 70 9.35 -3.62 -16.69
N LEU A 71 9.69 -2.33 -16.83
CA LEU A 71 9.72 -1.65 -18.14
C LEU A 71 10.85 -2.12 -19.04
N GLU A 72 11.92 -2.68 -18.48
CA GLU A 72 12.93 -3.38 -19.26
C GLU A 72 12.30 -4.57 -20.00
N SER A 73 11.53 -5.39 -19.27
CA SER A 73 10.93 -6.62 -19.79
C SER A 73 9.81 -6.33 -20.77
N GLU A 74 8.95 -5.36 -20.46
CA GLU A 74 7.85 -4.94 -21.32
C GLU A 74 7.58 -3.45 -21.14
N PHE A 75 7.80 -2.68 -22.21
CA PHE A 75 7.68 -1.23 -22.16
C PHE A 75 6.22 -0.78 -22.13
N GLU A 76 5.89 0.08 -21.17
CA GLU A 76 4.65 0.84 -21.07
C GLU A 76 4.94 2.31 -20.73
N ASN A 77 4.11 3.23 -21.23
CA ASN A 77 4.23 4.64 -20.87
C ASN A 77 3.60 4.91 -19.49
N VAL A 78 4.42 4.89 -18.44
CA VAL A 78 3.97 5.14 -17.05
C VAL A 78 3.60 6.60 -16.76
N ALA A 79 3.80 7.52 -17.71
CA ALA A 79 3.24 8.88 -17.60
C ALA A 79 1.71 8.88 -17.79
N GLU A 80 1.17 7.83 -18.40
CA GLU A 80 -0.26 7.60 -18.64
C GLU A 80 -0.76 6.42 -17.80
N HIS A 81 -2.06 6.15 -17.87
CA HIS A 81 -2.62 4.96 -17.23
C HIS A 81 -2.16 3.70 -17.94
N THR A 82 -1.51 2.80 -17.21
CA THR A 82 -1.04 1.52 -17.75
C THR A 82 -2.03 0.40 -17.43
N ALA A 83 -2.14 -0.56 -18.34
CA ALA A 83 -2.98 -1.75 -18.14
C ALA A 83 -2.40 -2.69 -17.09
N HIS A 84 -1.07 -2.70 -16.94
CA HIS A 84 -0.34 -3.58 -16.04
C HIS A 84 0.46 -2.80 -14.99
N GLY A 85 0.85 -3.51 -13.93
CA GLY A 85 1.64 -2.98 -12.82
C GLY A 85 0.82 -2.15 -11.83
N ASP A 86 1.42 -1.90 -10.66
CA ASP A 86 0.77 -1.17 -9.57
C ASP A 86 1.11 0.33 -9.56
N PHE A 87 2.11 0.73 -10.35
CA PHE A 87 2.57 2.11 -10.45
C PHE A 87 2.37 2.66 -11.87
N ASP A 88 1.67 3.78 -11.95
CA ASP A 88 1.76 4.76 -13.02
C ASP A 88 1.58 6.18 -12.41
N PHE A 89 1.91 7.21 -13.18
CA PHE A 89 1.85 8.59 -12.71
C PHE A 89 0.43 9.01 -12.30
N PRO A 90 -0.64 8.72 -13.07
CA PRO A 90 -2.00 9.00 -12.63
C PRO A 90 -2.40 8.34 -11.30
N ARG A 91 -2.02 7.08 -11.05
CA ARG A 91 -2.25 6.37 -9.78
C ARG A 91 -1.44 6.98 -8.64
N ALA A 92 -0.18 7.35 -8.88
CA ALA A 92 0.65 8.02 -7.88
C ALA A 92 0.04 9.36 -7.44
N VAL A 93 -0.39 10.18 -8.41
CA VAL A 93 -1.09 11.45 -8.15
C VAL A 93 -2.42 11.23 -7.45
N ALA A 94 -3.20 10.23 -7.85
CA ALA A 94 -4.47 9.89 -7.20
C ALA A 94 -4.28 9.39 -5.75
N GLY A 95 -3.23 8.61 -5.48
CA GLY A 95 -2.88 8.11 -4.15
C GLY A 95 -2.25 9.16 -3.22
N GLY A 96 -1.55 10.15 -3.78
CA GLY A 96 -0.82 11.17 -3.02
C GLY A 96 0.64 10.80 -2.78
N LEU A 97 1.25 10.03 -3.69
CA LEU A 97 2.67 9.70 -3.64
C LEU A 97 3.49 10.82 -4.30
N ASP A 98 4.37 11.46 -3.54
CA ASP A 98 5.15 12.62 -4.01
C ASP A 98 6.58 12.26 -4.42
N ALA A 99 7.20 11.31 -3.69
CA ALA A 99 8.61 10.96 -3.84
C ALA A 99 8.80 9.44 -4.02
N PRO A 100 8.54 8.90 -5.22
CA PRO A 100 8.81 7.50 -5.51
C PRO A 100 10.32 7.25 -5.68
N PHE A 101 10.88 6.27 -4.98
CA PHE A 101 12.23 5.76 -5.22
C PHE A 101 12.17 4.55 -6.16
N MET A 102 12.67 4.75 -7.37
CA MET A 102 12.72 3.70 -8.38
C MET A 102 13.88 2.75 -8.09
N SER A 103 13.57 1.47 -7.89
CA SER A 103 14.58 0.46 -7.60
C SER A 103 15.36 0.10 -8.86
N ILE A 104 16.66 -0.14 -8.67
CA ILE A 104 17.54 -0.71 -9.70
C ILE A 104 17.75 -2.18 -9.33
N TYR A 105 16.75 -3.01 -9.64
CA TYR A 105 16.80 -4.44 -9.37
C TYR A 105 17.70 -5.18 -10.35
N ILE A 106 18.60 -6.02 -9.81
CA ILE A 106 19.50 -6.88 -10.59
C ILE A 106 19.26 -8.34 -10.21
N PRO A 107 18.87 -9.20 -11.16
CA PRO A 107 18.69 -10.63 -10.89
C PRO A 107 19.98 -11.28 -10.41
N ALA A 108 19.88 -12.12 -9.37
CA ALA A 108 21.02 -12.83 -8.80
C ALA A 108 21.73 -13.76 -9.80
N SER A 109 21.04 -14.21 -10.86
CA SER A 109 21.64 -14.99 -11.93
C SER A 109 22.81 -14.28 -12.63
N LEU A 110 22.76 -12.95 -12.71
CA LEU A 110 23.80 -12.12 -13.34
C LEU A 110 25.11 -12.06 -12.54
N GLU A 111 25.09 -12.45 -11.26
CA GLU A 111 26.33 -12.63 -10.50
C GLU A 111 27.21 -13.72 -11.13
N LYS A 112 26.59 -14.82 -11.57
CA LYS A 112 27.30 -15.97 -12.16
C LYS A 112 27.58 -15.77 -13.65
N THR A 113 26.61 -15.23 -14.38
CA THR A 113 26.72 -15.08 -15.84
C THR A 113 27.39 -13.78 -16.26
N GLY A 114 27.58 -12.83 -15.33
CA GLY A 114 27.99 -11.47 -15.61
C GLY A 114 26.83 -10.60 -16.14
N GLY A 115 27.11 -9.31 -16.35
CA GLY A 115 26.15 -8.35 -16.90
C GLY A 115 25.46 -7.42 -15.89
N SER A 116 25.66 -7.64 -14.57
CA SER A 116 25.02 -6.84 -13.52
C SER A 116 25.21 -5.34 -13.68
N LYS A 117 26.44 -4.88 -13.96
CA LYS A 117 26.72 -3.45 -14.18
C LYS A 117 25.99 -2.89 -15.41
N ALA A 118 26.02 -3.62 -16.52
CA ALA A 118 25.40 -3.16 -17.76
C ALA A 118 23.88 -3.04 -17.63
N LEU A 119 23.24 -4.00 -16.95
CA LEU A 119 21.82 -3.90 -16.63
C LEU A 119 21.55 -2.73 -15.68
N ALA A 120 22.34 -2.57 -14.61
CA ALA A 120 22.19 -1.46 -13.68
C ALA A 120 22.29 -0.09 -14.39
N ASP A 121 23.31 0.10 -15.21
CA ASP A 121 23.51 1.34 -15.99
C ASP A 121 22.30 1.62 -16.91
N LYS A 122 21.75 0.56 -17.55
CA LYS A 122 20.56 0.67 -18.40
C LYS A 122 19.34 1.12 -17.61
N LEU A 123 19.07 0.50 -16.45
CA LEU A 123 17.93 0.84 -15.61
C LEU A 123 18.07 2.24 -15.00
N ILE A 124 19.28 2.65 -14.61
CA ILE A 124 19.57 4.01 -14.11
C ILE A 124 19.32 5.05 -15.21
N SER A 125 19.67 4.73 -16.46
CA SER A 125 19.46 5.66 -17.59
C SER A 125 17.97 5.83 -17.96
N MET A 126 17.08 4.97 -17.45
CA MET A 126 15.65 5.05 -17.70
C MET A 126 14.93 6.06 -16.78
N VAL A 127 15.52 6.39 -15.63
CA VAL A 127 14.90 7.19 -14.56
C VAL A 127 15.44 8.61 -14.47
#